data_AF-V8R5M9-F1
#
_entry.id   AF-V8R5M9-F1
#
_cell.length_a   1.000
_cell.length_b   1.000
_cell.length_c   1.000
_cell.angle_alpha   90.00
_cell.angle_beta   90.00
_cell.angle_gamma   90.00
#
_symmetry.space_group_name_H-M   'P 1'
#
loop_
_entity.id
_entity.type
_entity.pdbx_description
1 polymer ?
#
loop_
_entity_poly.entity_id
_entity_poly.type
_entity_poly.pdbx_seq_one_letter_code
_entity_poly.pdbx_strand_id
1 'polypeptide(L)'
;MANRSKKVVLSARIDPYLKAALEMFAASQNQKIVKLLETFLENGLDAMDVDSPFLGPKKGDGKISFMSLFTAIWSEDEVLFKVRAGVLGPTYAGETMWREAMVVTGCDYFMGETDLYGDLNGQAEMFGYSLPWKFSLNLDLIREEWPMVEGYVAFIENNKPFSPSYDDYKRMRADSDAK
;
A
#
# COMPACT_ATOMS: atom_id res chain seq x y z
N MET A 1 26.60 8.88 -0.23
CA MET A 1 25.63 9.96 -0.01
C MET A 1 24.76 9.58 1.16
N ALA A 2 24.77 10.35 2.25
CA ALA A 2 23.92 10.06 3.41
C ALA A 2 22.46 10.17 2.99
N ASN A 3 21.72 9.06 3.07
CA ASN A 3 20.30 9.00 2.74
C ASN A 3 19.55 9.81 3.79
N ARG A 4 19.35 11.11 3.51
CA ARG A 4 18.61 12.02 4.38
C ARG A 4 17.17 11.49 4.37
N SER A 5 16.67 10.96 5.49
CA SER A 5 15.30 10.44 5.57
C SER A 5 14.34 11.47 4.98
N LYS A 6 13.64 11.14 3.89
CA LYS A 6 12.67 12.04 3.26
C LYS A 6 11.51 12.22 4.23
N LYS A 7 11.53 13.29 5.03
CA LYS A 7 10.42 13.68 5.90
C LYS A 7 9.32 14.31 5.05
N VAL A 8 8.07 13.95 5.34
CA VAL A 8 6.87 14.44 4.62
C VAL A 8 6.05 15.33 5.55
N VAL A 9 5.37 16.33 5.01
CA VAL A 9 4.50 17.23 5.79
C VAL A 9 3.12 16.59 5.96
N LEU A 10 2.68 16.47 7.22
CA LEU A 10 1.31 16.09 7.58
C LEU A 10 0.53 17.34 8.01
N SER A 11 -0.55 17.67 7.31
CA SER A 11 -1.48 18.73 7.71
C SER A 11 -2.74 18.10 8.32
N ALA A 12 -3.02 18.39 9.59
CA ALA A 12 -4.15 17.82 10.32
C ALA A 12 -4.88 18.89 11.13
N ARG A 13 -6.21 18.73 11.26
CA ARG A 13 -7.05 19.51 12.18
C ARG A 13 -7.26 18.69 13.43
N ILE A 14 -6.97 19.28 14.59
CA ILE A 14 -7.14 18.65 15.90
C ILE A 14 -7.87 19.61 16.84
N ASP A 15 -8.54 19.06 17.85
CA ASP A 15 -9.22 19.87 18.85
C ASP A 15 -8.22 20.72 19.65
N PRO A 16 -8.59 21.96 20.06
CA PRO A 16 -7.71 22.87 20.78
C PRO A 16 -7.12 22.26 22.07
N TYR A 17 -7.88 21.45 22.80
CA TYR A 17 -7.41 20.82 24.04
C TYR A 17 -6.33 19.76 23.77
N LEU A 18 -6.42 19.01 22.67
CA LEU A 18 -5.40 18.02 22.27
C LEU A 18 -4.11 18.72 21.87
N LYS A 19 -4.20 19.85 21.17
CA LYS A 19 -3.03 20.69 20.86
C LYS A 19 -2.34 21.17 22.13
N ALA A 20 -3.10 21.70 23.10
CA ALA A 20 -2.55 22.18 24.36
C ALA A 20 -1.90 21.05 25.18
N ALA A 21 -2.54 19.86 25.23
CA ALA A 21 -1.97 18.69 25.88
C ALA A 21 -0.65 18.23 25.23
N LEU A 22 -0.59 18.21 23.89
CA LEU A 22 0.61 17.86 23.13
C LEU A 22 1.74 18.87 23.36
N GLU A 23 1.44 20.17 23.36
CA GLU A 23 2.41 21.24 23.66
C GLU A 23 2.96 21.13 25.09
N MET A 24 2.10 20.89 26.07
CA MET A 24 2.48 20.70 27.47
C MET A 24 3.35 19.45 27.66
N PHE A 25 3.00 18.33 27.02
CA PHE A 25 3.78 17.10 27.10
C PHE A 25 5.14 17.22 26.39
N ALA A 26 5.18 17.89 25.24
CA ALA A 26 6.43 18.21 24.54
C ALA A 26 7.38 19.04 25.39
N ALA A 27 6.85 20.07 26.06
CA ALA A 27 7.62 20.91 26.96
C ALA A 27 8.14 20.12 28.18
N SER A 28 7.32 19.26 28.79
CA SER A 28 7.72 18.48 29.97
C SER A 28 8.81 17.43 29.68
N GLN A 29 8.83 16.90 28.46
CA GLN A 29 9.83 15.94 28.01
C GLN A 29 11.06 16.58 27.34
N ASN A 30 11.08 17.91 27.18
CA ASN A 30 12.07 18.64 26.39
C ASN A 30 12.23 18.06 24.96
N GLN A 31 11.12 17.77 24.30
CA GLN A 31 11.08 17.19 22.95
C GLN A 31 10.34 18.09 21.97
N LYS A 32 10.68 17.97 20.68
CA LYS A 32 9.89 18.61 19.61
C LYS A 32 8.55 17.90 19.48
N ILE A 33 7.48 18.69 19.33
CA ILE A 33 6.11 18.18 19.09
C ILE A 33 6.08 17.14 17.96
N VAL A 34 6.79 17.41 16.86
CA VAL A 34 6.86 16.50 15.71
C VAL A 34 7.41 15.13 16.09
N LYS A 35 8.45 15.05 16.95
CA LYS A 35 9.03 13.78 17.38
C LYS A 35 8.06 12.97 18.25
N LEU A 36 7.35 13.65 19.16
CA LEU A 36 6.30 13.02 19.96
C LEU A 36 5.14 12.52 19.10
N LEU A 37 4.75 13.31 18.10
CA LEU A 37 3.70 12.92 17.17
C LEU A 37 4.10 11.71 16.34
N GLU A 38 5.35 11.62 15.85
CA GLU A 38 5.88 10.41 15.20
C GLU A 38 5.78 9.20 16.14
N THR A 39 6.20 9.35 17.41
CA THR A 39 6.14 8.26 18.40
C THR A 39 4.71 7.82 18.69
N PHE A 40 3.77 8.77 18.83
CA PHE A 40 2.36 8.46 19.06
C PHE A 40 1.69 7.80 17.85
N LEU A 41 2.08 8.18 16.64
CA LEU A 41 1.59 7.51 15.42
C LEU A 41 2.13 6.08 15.34
N GLU A 42 3.43 5.87 15.56
CA GLU A 42 4.03 4.53 15.55
C GLU A 42 3.37 3.63 16.59
N ASN A 43 3.26 4.10 17.85
CA ASN A 43 2.63 3.33 18.92
C ASN A 43 1.13 3.11 18.67
N GLY A 44 0.44 4.12 18.16
CA GLY A 44 -0.99 4.05 17.87
C GLY A 44 -1.30 3.04 16.77
N LEU A 45 -0.50 3.04 15.70
CA LEU A 45 -0.63 2.09 14.61
C LEU A 45 -0.17 0.68 15.01
N ASP A 46 0.85 0.54 15.85
CA ASP A 46 1.28 -0.77 16.35
C ASP A 46 0.28 -1.38 17.34
N ALA A 47 -0.48 -0.56 18.06
CA ALA A 47 -1.55 -1.03 18.93
C ALA A 47 -2.83 -1.45 18.19
N MET A 48 -2.94 -1.21 16.88
CA MET A 48 -4.10 -1.61 16.09
C MET A 48 -3.92 -3.01 15.53
N ASP A 49 -4.72 -3.95 16.02
CA ASP A 49 -4.76 -5.31 15.48
C ASP A 49 -5.64 -5.38 14.22
N VAL A 50 -5.09 -5.98 13.17
CA VAL A 50 -5.80 -6.31 11.93
C VAL A 50 -5.72 -7.80 11.67
N ASP A 51 -6.65 -8.32 10.86
CA ASP A 51 -6.54 -9.70 10.40
C ASP A 51 -5.25 -9.86 9.59
N SER A 52 -4.60 -11.01 9.76
CA SER A 52 -3.34 -11.33 9.10
C SER A 52 -3.63 -11.89 7.72
N PRO A 53 -3.18 -11.24 6.64
CA PRO A 53 -3.18 -11.86 5.32
C PRO A 53 -2.05 -12.90 5.17
N PHE A 54 -1.11 -12.95 6.12
CA PHE A 54 0.02 -13.86 6.13
C PHE A 54 -0.31 -15.17 6.85
N LEU A 55 0.20 -16.27 6.31
CA LEU A 55 0.36 -17.54 6.97
C LEU A 55 1.56 -17.44 7.92
N GLY A 56 1.43 -17.96 9.15
CA GLY A 56 2.49 -17.92 10.15
C GLY A 56 2.66 -19.24 10.90
N PRO A 57 3.77 -19.41 11.66
CA PRO A 57 4.12 -20.66 12.33
C PRO A 57 3.27 -20.95 13.57
N LYS A 58 2.67 -19.92 14.19
CA LYS A 58 1.76 -20.10 15.32
C LYS A 58 0.31 -20.00 14.83
N LYS A 59 -0.40 -21.13 14.87
CA LYS A 59 -1.87 -21.19 14.83
C LYS A 59 -2.41 -20.48 16.08
N GLY A 60 -2.51 -19.16 16.04
CA GLY A 60 -2.98 -18.34 17.14
C GLY A 60 -3.51 -17.02 16.61
N ASP A 61 -4.84 -16.91 16.62
CA ASP A 61 -5.71 -15.74 16.48
C ASP A 61 -5.73 -14.96 15.16
N GLY A 62 -4.83 -15.23 14.21
CA GLY A 62 -4.94 -14.69 12.85
C GLY A 62 -4.91 -13.17 12.79
N LYS A 63 -4.38 -12.51 13.82
CA LYS A 63 -4.22 -11.05 13.88
C LYS A 63 -2.75 -10.66 14.05
N ILE A 64 -2.41 -9.49 13.51
CA ILE A 64 -1.08 -8.87 13.61
C ILE A 64 -1.27 -7.36 13.84
N SER A 65 -0.24 -6.68 14.38
CA SER A 65 -0.27 -5.22 14.42
C SER A 65 -0.29 -4.64 13.01
N PHE A 66 -1.00 -3.53 12.83
CA PHE A 66 -1.05 -2.84 11.55
C PHE A 66 0.35 -2.39 11.11
N MET A 67 1.22 -1.98 12.04
CA MET A 67 2.62 -1.68 11.72
C MET A 67 3.38 -2.89 11.20
N SER A 68 3.20 -4.07 11.78
CA SER A 68 3.80 -5.31 11.26
C SER A 68 3.35 -5.60 9.83
N LEU A 69 2.05 -5.45 9.55
CA LEU A 69 1.49 -5.57 8.21
C LEU A 69 2.10 -4.54 7.25
N PHE A 70 2.07 -3.27 7.63
CA PHE A 70 2.54 -2.16 6.82
C PHE A 70 4.03 -2.29 6.49
N THR A 71 4.87 -2.61 7.47
CA THR A 71 6.30 -2.82 7.26
C THR A 71 6.58 -3.98 6.30
N ALA A 72 5.77 -5.04 6.31
CA ALA A 72 5.92 -6.17 5.40
C ALA A 72 5.67 -5.81 3.93
N ILE A 73 4.84 -4.79 3.67
CA ILE A 73 4.47 -4.37 2.30
C ILE A 73 5.09 -3.04 1.86
N TRP A 74 5.63 -2.26 2.79
CA TRP A 74 6.16 -0.93 2.53
C TRP A 74 7.26 -0.95 1.46
N SER A 75 7.29 0.10 0.65
CA SER A 75 8.31 0.34 -0.37
C SER A 75 8.41 1.84 -0.63
N GLU A 76 9.62 2.36 -0.89
CA GLU A 76 9.79 3.74 -1.36
C GLU A 76 9.32 3.92 -2.82
N ASP A 77 9.23 2.82 -3.57
CA ASP A 77 8.58 2.78 -4.88
C ASP A 77 7.06 2.75 -4.67
N GLU A 78 6.40 3.86 -5.00
CA GLU A 78 4.96 4.06 -4.85
C GLU A 78 4.14 3.01 -5.60
N VAL A 79 4.53 2.66 -6.83
CA VAL A 79 3.79 1.68 -7.64
C VAL A 79 3.89 0.31 -7.01
N LEU A 80 5.09 -0.09 -6.60
CA LEU A 80 5.28 -1.37 -5.90
C LEU A 80 4.47 -1.40 -4.59
N PHE A 81 4.48 -0.32 -3.81
CA PHE A 81 3.67 -0.22 -2.59
C PHE A 81 2.17 -0.35 -2.89
N LYS A 82 1.66 0.37 -3.88
CA LYS A 82 0.24 0.30 -4.29
C LYS A 82 -0.16 -1.12 -4.72
N VAL A 83 0.66 -1.80 -5.53
CA VAL A 83 0.37 -3.19 -5.95
C VAL A 83 0.41 -4.13 -4.74
N ARG A 84 1.44 -4.06 -3.90
CA ARG A 84 1.55 -4.90 -2.69
C ARG A 84 0.37 -4.71 -1.76
N ALA A 85 -0.03 -3.46 -1.50
CA ALA A 85 -1.17 -3.14 -0.67
C ALA A 85 -2.49 -3.61 -1.31
N GLY A 86 -2.71 -3.27 -2.58
CA GLY A 86 -3.94 -3.61 -3.31
C GLY A 86 -4.20 -5.12 -3.38
N VAL A 87 -3.17 -5.94 -3.60
CA VAL A 87 -3.30 -7.40 -3.64
C VAL A 87 -3.75 -8.00 -2.29
N LEU A 88 -3.48 -7.35 -1.16
CA LEU A 88 -4.00 -7.81 0.13
C LEU A 88 -5.52 -7.73 0.22
N GLY A 89 -6.15 -6.89 -0.60
CA GLY A 89 -7.59 -6.76 -0.71
C GLY A 89 -8.15 -5.42 -0.23
N PRO A 90 -9.46 -5.20 -0.48
CA PRO A 90 -10.10 -3.90 -0.27
C PRO A 90 -10.20 -3.51 1.20
N THR A 91 -10.15 -4.47 2.13
CA THR A 91 -10.14 -4.22 3.58
C THR A 91 -8.90 -3.44 4.03
N TYR A 92 -7.76 -3.64 3.37
CA TYR A 92 -6.49 -3.00 3.75
C TYR A 92 -6.17 -1.78 2.89
N ALA A 93 -6.42 -1.86 1.59
CA ALA A 93 -6.00 -0.87 0.61
C ALA A 93 -7.13 0.03 0.09
N GLY A 94 -8.39 -0.29 0.42
CA GLY A 94 -9.56 0.31 -0.19
C GLY A 94 -9.89 -0.28 -1.58
N GLU A 95 -11.11 0.00 -2.03
CA GLU A 95 -11.69 -0.61 -3.24
C GLU A 95 -10.92 -0.26 -4.52
N THR A 96 -10.54 1.00 -4.70
CA THR A 96 -9.86 1.48 -5.92
C THR A 96 -8.49 0.83 -6.09
N MET A 97 -7.65 0.86 -5.05
CA MET A 97 -6.30 0.27 -5.11
C MET A 97 -6.34 -1.25 -5.25
N TRP A 98 -7.33 -1.91 -4.63
CA TRP A 98 -7.56 -3.33 -4.85
C TRP A 98 -7.89 -3.62 -6.32
N ARG A 99 -8.80 -2.86 -6.94
CA ARG A 99 -9.17 -3.03 -8.36
C ARG A 99 -7.97 -2.83 -9.28
N GLU A 100 -7.16 -1.79 -9.06
CA GLU A 100 -5.93 -1.55 -9.82
C GLU A 100 -4.97 -2.74 -9.72
N ALA A 101 -4.76 -3.27 -8.52
CA ALA A 101 -3.92 -4.44 -8.31
C ALA A 101 -4.48 -5.71 -8.97
N MET A 102 -5.80 -5.89 -9.01
CA MET A 102 -6.43 -7.02 -9.71
C MET A 102 -6.27 -6.95 -11.22
N VAL A 103 -6.22 -5.76 -11.81
CA VAL A 103 -5.90 -5.60 -13.25
C VAL A 103 -4.50 -6.13 -13.53
N VAL A 104 -3.53 -5.74 -12.69
CA VAL A 104 -2.13 -6.12 -12.88
C VAL A 104 -1.89 -7.60 -12.58
N THR A 105 -2.48 -8.14 -11.51
CA THR A 105 -2.27 -9.55 -11.12
C THR A 105 -3.14 -10.54 -11.90
N GLY A 106 -4.24 -10.09 -12.48
CA GLY A 106 -5.18 -10.92 -13.24
C GLY A 106 -4.93 -10.93 -14.76
N CYS A 107 -3.97 -10.16 -15.27
CA CYS A 107 -3.68 -10.05 -16.69
C CYS A 107 -2.30 -10.64 -17.02
N ASP A 108 -2.26 -11.64 -17.91
CA ASP A 108 -1.02 -12.30 -18.35
C ASP A 108 0.01 -11.33 -18.93
N TYR A 109 -0.45 -10.18 -19.45
CA TYR A 109 0.39 -9.12 -19.99
C TYR A 109 1.44 -8.60 -18.98
N PHE A 110 1.10 -8.57 -17.70
CA PHE A 110 1.98 -8.06 -16.63
C PHE A 110 2.81 -9.15 -15.95
N MET A 111 2.70 -10.40 -16.39
CA MET A 111 3.47 -11.50 -15.81
C MET A 111 4.97 -11.31 -16.08
N GLY A 112 5.80 -11.70 -15.12
CA GLY A 112 7.25 -11.59 -15.22
C GLY A 112 7.94 -12.49 -14.20
N GLU A 113 9.20 -12.20 -13.91
CA GLU A 113 10.02 -13.07 -13.04
C GLU A 113 10.09 -12.57 -11.58
N THR A 114 9.74 -11.31 -11.33
CA THR A 114 9.93 -10.68 -10.02
C THR A 114 8.80 -11.07 -9.07
N ASP A 115 9.17 -11.67 -7.93
CA ASP A 115 8.23 -11.93 -6.84
C ASP A 115 7.76 -10.60 -6.22
N LEU A 116 6.44 -10.36 -6.23
CA LEU A 116 5.83 -9.13 -5.72
C LEU A 116 6.21 -8.85 -4.25
N TYR A 117 6.26 -9.87 -3.41
CA TYR A 117 6.47 -9.72 -1.97
C TYR A 117 7.87 -10.15 -1.53
N GLY A 118 8.53 -11.05 -2.27
CA GLY A 118 9.87 -11.52 -1.93
C GLY A 118 9.90 -12.12 -0.51
N ASP A 119 10.73 -11.57 0.37
CA ASP A 119 10.87 -11.97 1.77
C ASP A 119 10.01 -11.15 2.75
N LEU A 120 9.02 -10.40 2.24
CA LEU A 120 8.19 -9.48 3.02
C LEU A 120 9.03 -8.45 3.79
N ASN A 121 10.07 -7.90 3.13
CA ASN A 121 11.03 -6.98 3.73
C ASN A 121 11.73 -7.57 4.97
N GLY A 122 12.12 -8.84 4.89
CA GLY A 122 12.76 -9.61 5.96
C GLY A 122 11.79 -10.20 7.00
N GLN A 123 10.50 -9.86 6.95
CA GLN A 123 9.50 -10.37 7.91
C GLN A 123 9.25 -11.87 7.76
N ALA A 124 9.49 -12.44 6.57
CA ALA A 124 9.37 -13.88 6.34
C ALA A 124 10.37 -14.66 7.20
N GLU A 125 11.61 -14.20 7.30
CA GLU A 125 12.64 -14.85 8.13
C GLU A 125 12.43 -14.56 9.62
N MET A 126 12.12 -13.31 9.97
CA MET A 126 11.98 -12.89 11.38
C MET A 126 10.77 -13.52 12.08
N PHE A 127 9.64 -13.63 11.39
CA PHE A 127 8.37 -14.05 11.98
C PHE A 127 7.79 -15.34 11.37
N GLY A 128 8.44 -15.90 10.35
CA GLY A 128 7.95 -17.08 9.65
C GLY A 128 6.73 -16.80 8.77
N TYR A 129 6.55 -15.53 8.34
CA TYR A 129 5.42 -15.15 7.50
C TYR A 129 5.58 -15.64 6.06
N SER A 130 4.48 -16.07 5.47
CA SER A 130 4.37 -16.35 4.05
C SER A 130 2.98 -16.00 3.55
N LEU A 131 2.81 -15.82 2.25
CA LEU A 131 1.51 -15.56 1.66
C LEU A 131 0.90 -16.84 1.07
N PRO A 132 -0.44 -16.99 1.07
CA PRO A 132 -1.10 -18.13 0.42
C PRO A 132 -0.99 -18.09 -1.11
N TRP A 133 -0.67 -16.92 -1.67
CA TRP A 133 -0.55 -16.65 -3.10
C TRP A 133 0.85 -16.14 -3.43
N LYS A 134 1.28 -16.40 -4.65
CA LYS A 134 2.55 -15.90 -5.20
C LYS A 134 2.29 -15.28 -6.56
N PHE A 135 2.67 -14.02 -6.71
CA PHE A 135 2.58 -13.27 -7.96
C PHE A 135 3.99 -12.96 -8.46
N SER A 136 4.28 -13.42 -9.68
CA SER A 136 5.53 -13.13 -10.38
C SER A 136 5.22 -12.16 -11.53
N LEU A 137 5.69 -10.92 -11.40
CA LEU A 137 5.25 -9.79 -12.20
C LEU A 137 6.43 -9.06 -12.86
N ASN A 138 6.17 -8.41 -13.98
CA ASN A 138 7.09 -7.49 -14.62
C ASN A 138 6.91 -6.09 -14.02
N LEU A 139 7.64 -5.78 -12.94
CA LEU A 139 7.49 -4.51 -12.23
C LEU A 139 7.85 -3.29 -13.08
N ASP A 140 8.78 -3.41 -14.04
CA ASP A 140 9.15 -2.30 -14.92
C ASP A 140 8.00 -1.94 -15.86
N LEU A 141 7.37 -2.95 -16.46
CA LEU A 141 6.18 -2.77 -17.28
C LEU A 141 5.02 -2.19 -16.48
N ILE A 142 4.83 -2.65 -15.24
CA ILE A 142 3.77 -2.13 -14.36
C ILE A 142 4.01 -0.65 -14.04
N ARG A 143 5.26 -0.24 -13.75
CA ARG A 143 5.59 1.17 -13.51
C ARG A 143 5.31 2.04 -14.72
N GLU A 144 5.62 1.54 -15.91
CA GLU A 144 5.37 2.25 -17.17
C GLU A 144 3.86 2.41 -17.44
N GLU A 145 3.08 1.33 -17.28
CA GLU A 145 1.64 1.35 -17.57
C GLU A 145 0.76 1.76 -16.38
N TRP A 146 1.32 2.05 -15.19
CA TRP A 146 0.53 2.37 -14.00
C TRP A 146 -0.50 3.50 -14.22
N PRO A 147 -0.15 4.64 -14.86
CA PRO A 147 -1.14 5.68 -15.15
C PRO A 147 -2.28 5.22 -16.10
N MET A 148 -2.02 4.21 -16.93
CA MET A 148 -3.03 3.62 -17.81
C MET A 148 -3.94 2.67 -17.03
N VAL A 149 -3.41 1.92 -16.06
CA VAL A 149 -4.19 1.10 -15.12
C VAL A 149 -5.12 1.97 -14.27
N GLU A 150 -4.60 3.05 -13.67
CA GLU A 150 -5.41 4.01 -12.89
C GLU A 150 -6.54 4.60 -13.77
N GLY A 151 -6.21 4.99 -15.01
CA GLY A 151 -7.17 5.49 -15.99
C GLY A 151 -8.24 4.46 -16.38
N TYR A 152 -7.86 3.20 -16.53
CA TYR A 152 -8.79 2.10 -16.84
C TYR A 152 -9.77 1.84 -15.69
N VAL A 153 -9.29 1.76 -14.45
CA VAL A 153 -10.16 1.54 -13.29
C VAL A 153 -11.14 2.70 -13.13
N ALA A 154 -10.66 3.94 -13.23
CA ALA A 154 -11.52 5.12 -13.22
C ALA A 154 -12.54 5.12 -14.38
N PHE A 155 -12.14 4.65 -15.57
CA PHE A 155 -13.04 4.53 -16.72
C PHE A 155 -14.16 3.52 -16.44
N ILE A 156 -13.84 2.32 -15.95
CA ILE A 156 -14.86 1.31 -15.62
C ILE A 156 -15.82 1.84 -14.56
N GLU A 157 -15.31 2.50 -13.52
CA GLU A 157 -16.16 3.03 -12.45
C GLU A 157 -17.17 4.05 -12.94
N ASN A 158 -16.76 4.93 -13.85
CA ASN A 158 -17.60 5.99 -14.40
C ASN A 158 -18.55 5.53 -15.52
N ASN A 159 -18.28 4.40 -16.17
CA ASN A 159 -19.02 3.95 -17.36
C ASN A 159 -19.85 2.67 -17.14
N LYS A 160 -20.09 2.26 -15.89
CA LYS A 160 -20.94 1.10 -15.58
C LYS A 160 -22.31 1.21 -16.29
N PRO A 161 -22.83 0.12 -16.89
CA PRO A 161 -22.34 -1.27 -16.81
C PRO A 161 -21.30 -1.66 -17.87
N PHE A 162 -20.82 -0.72 -18.69
CA PHE A 162 -19.81 -0.99 -19.71
C PHE A 162 -18.46 -1.32 -19.03
N SER A 163 -17.94 -2.52 -19.28
CA SER A 163 -16.73 -3.05 -18.64
C SER A 163 -15.85 -3.76 -19.67
N PRO A 164 -15.19 -3.01 -20.58
CA PRO A 164 -14.27 -3.59 -21.55
C PRO A 164 -13.08 -4.25 -20.84
N SER A 165 -12.40 -5.19 -21.50
CA SER A 165 -11.14 -5.71 -20.99
C SER A 165 -10.07 -4.61 -20.97
N TYR A 166 -8.99 -4.80 -20.21
CA TYR A 166 -7.87 -3.85 -20.19
C TYR A 166 -7.29 -3.64 -21.60
N ASP A 167 -7.12 -4.72 -22.38
CA ASP A 167 -6.64 -4.64 -23.76
C ASP A 167 -7.58 -3.87 -24.69
N ASP A 168 -8.90 -4.06 -24.54
CA ASP A 168 -9.88 -3.30 -25.31
C ASP A 168 -9.84 -1.82 -24.94
N TYR A 169 -9.69 -1.49 -23.65
CA TYR A 169 -9.50 -0.11 -23.21
C TYR A 169 -8.22 0.51 -23.81
N LYS A 170 -7.11 -0.22 -23.85
CA LYS A 170 -5.86 0.25 -24.50
C LYS A 170 -6.09 0.57 -25.98
N ARG A 171 -6.78 -0.31 -26.72
CA ARG A 171 -7.13 -0.09 -28.12
C ARG A 171 -8.03 1.13 -28.31
N MET A 172 -9.09 1.24 -27.51
CA MET A 172 -10.02 2.38 -27.56
C MET A 172 -9.33 3.71 -27.30
N ARG A 173 -8.39 3.74 -26.35
CA ARG A 173 -7.61 4.94 -26.03
C ARG A 173 -6.68 5.32 -27.16
N ALA A 174 -5.95 4.35 -27.74
CA ALA A 174 -5.09 4.59 -28.90
C ALA A 174 -5.89 5.10 -30.11
N ASP A 175 -7.07 4.55 -30.37
CA ASP A 175 -7.97 4.98 -31.45
C ASP A 175 -8.56 6.38 -31.21
N SER A 176 -8.70 6.79 -29.94
CA SER A 176 -9.14 8.14 -29.56
C SER A 176 -8.02 9.16 -29.67
N ASP A 177 -6.80 8.82 -29.27
CA ASP A 177 -5.63 9.71 -29.31
C ASP A 177 -5.13 9.95 -30.75
N ALA A 178 -5.47 9.05 -31.68
CA ALA A 178 -5.15 9.17 -33.11
C ALA A 178 -6.10 10.08 -33.91
N LYS A 179 -7.18 10.61 -33.30
CA LYS A 179 -8.18 11.50 -33.92
C LYS A 179 -7.99 12.94 -33.49
#